data_AF-A0A938PAT5-F1
#
_entry.id   AF-A0A938PAT5-F1
#
_cell.length_a   1.000
_cell.length_b   1.000
_cell.length_c   1.000
_cell.angle_alpha   90.00
_cell.angle_beta   90.00
_cell.angle_gamma   90.00
#
_symmetry.space_group_name_H-M   'P 1'
#
loop_
_entity.id
_entity.type
_entity.pdbx_description
1 polymer ?
#
loop_
_entity_poly.entity_id
_entity_poly.type
_entity_poly.pdbx_seq_one_letter_code
_entity_poly.pdbx_strand_id
1 'polypeptide(L)'
;MQVINISGFEVNQKLKSFLSYYRKHLLIFLAISAFIHFLPIILQIDITESIKETKRPPTTVKFIQRAPKLQKQLELQKAPKIVERTLQRMLPQQVRMATMPRTMTTAARHGGTALSSLGRPGDYVDRTWSPQQAQFYGPNIQMEVENTRASSKRGTAGLRDNLIDWMNFQDRFSGMIDQGANKKDISGFLEFYQLQYRGSKVEDNNQPGWNAIPQALLNLSDFINNGTKVKVSLKGTIRLDSKEIMNIPVIFMIGYRAEPLYTKEEAQNLGRYLREGGFLFIDDAFAYESGSFSRKARQLVTDALGFDAIFERVPNNHPLFHAWEDFDAVPAGDDNIRPNGMSLANPNPAQRLKPVPERYKYIEGVFLGGRLAVVISNKGYSRAWGDWLKNPSSFGGPQDNTRQLQFGLNIIVYACTQKGGIIDKNKQKVAAEINQ
;
A
#
# COMPACT_ATOMS: atom_id res chain seq x y z
N MET A 1 -2.09 24.67 -55.07
CA MET A 1 -0.74 24.93 -54.53
C MET A 1 -0.12 26.06 -55.33
N GLN A 2 0.31 27.16 -54.70
CA GLN A 2 1.20 28.11 -55.35
C GLN A 2 2.63 27.58 -55.24
N VAL A 3 3.26 27.28 -56.38
CA VAL A 3 4.67 26.88 -56.43
C VAL A 3 5.51 28.16 -56.38
N ILE A 4 6.02 28.50 -55.20
CA ILE A 4 6.91 29.66 -55.04
C ILE A 4 8.29 29.27 -55.57
N ASN A 5 8.61 29.75 -56.77
CA ASN A 5 9.89 29.50 -57.43
C ASN A 5 10.94 30.48 -56.86
N ILE A 6 11.63 30.08 -55.79
CA ILE A 6 12.67 30.91 -55.14
C ILE A 6 13.95 30.83 -55.97
N SER A 7 14.54 31.98 -56.30
CA SER A 7 15.77 32.01 -57.08
C SER A 7 16.95 31.40 -56.31
N GLY A 8 17.83 30.65 -56.99
CA GLY A 8 19.01 30.03 -56.35
C GLY A 8 19.96 31.05 -55.69
N PHE A 9 19.93 32.30 -56.14
CA PHE A 9 20.69 33.41 -55.56
C PHE A 9 20.15 33.84 -54.18
N GLU A 10 18.82 33.95 -54.01
CA GLU A 10 18.21 34.25 -52.72
C GLU A 10 18.43 33.14 -51.69
N VAL A 11 18.39 31.87 -52.13
CA VAL A 11 18.72 30.73 -51.26
C VAL A 11 20.17 30.83 -50.77
N ASN A 12 21.11 31.18 -51.65
CA ASN A 12 22.52 31.37 -51.29
C ASN A 12 22.73 32.51 -50.28
N GLN A 13 22.06 33.66 -50.48
CA GLN A 13 22.13 34.77 -49.51
C GLN A 13 21.50 34.42 -48.16
N LYS A 14 20.31 33.79 -48.15
CA LYS A 14 19.65 33.35 -46.90
C LYS A 14 20.51 32.34 -46.15
N LEU A 15 21.13 31.38 -46.85
CA LEU A 15 22.03 30.40 -46.26
C LEU A 15 23.29 31.05 -45.67
N LYS A 16 23.91 32.00 -46.38
CA LYS A 16 25.07 32.77 -45.86
C LYS A 16 24.71 33.61 -44.64
N SER A 17 23.56 34.27 -44.65
CA SER A 17 23.06 35.06 -43.51
C SER A 17 22.81 34.15 -42.29
N PHE A 18 22.11 33.03 -42.50
CA PHE A 18 21.86 32.00 -41.49
C PHE A 18 23.16 31.46 -40.89
N LEU A 19 24.10 30.99 -41.71
CA LEU A 19 25.39 30.46 -41.25
C LEU A 19 26.22 31.52 -40.51
N SER A 20 26.21 32.78 -40.95
CA SER A 20 26.87 33.89 -40.26
C SER A 20 26.27 34.17 -38.89
N TYR A 21 24.93 34.17 -38.79
CA TYR A 21 24.19 34.35 -37.54
C TYR A 21 24.52 33.24 -36.53
N TYR A 22 24.38 31.97 -36.91
CA TYR A 22 24.68 30.85 -36.01
C TYR A 22 26.17 30.77 -35.65
N ARG A 23 27.09 31.09 -36.57
CA ARG A 23 28.53 31.17 -36.25
C ARG A 23 28.82 32.26 -35.21
N LYS A 24 28.16 33.42 -35.29
CA LYS A 24 28.31 34.49 -34.28
C LYS A 24 27.82 34.02 -32.91
N HIS A 25 26.65 33.38 -32.84
CA HIS A 25 26.12 32.85 -31.59
C HIS A 25 26.99 31.71 -31.01
N LEU A 26 27.48 30.79 -31.85
CA LEU A 26 28.41 29.73 -31.45
C LEU A 26 29.67 30.30 -30.80
N LEU A 27 30.28 31.32 -31.41
CA LEU A 27 31.47 31.99 -30.87
C LEU A 27 31.18 32.70 -29.53
N ILE A 28 29.99 33.30 -29.36
CA ILE A 28 29.57 33.90 -28.08
C ILE A 28 29.42 32.82 -27.00
N PHE A 29 28.77 31.69 -27.29
CA PHE A 29 28.65 30.58 -26.33
C PHE A 29 30.01 29.99 -25.95
N LEU A 30 30.92 29.85 -26.92
CA LEU A 30 32.28 29.33 -26.69
C LEU A 30 33.09 30.31 -25.82
N ALA A 31 32.95 31.62 -26.05
CA ALA A 31 33.56 32.65 -25.19
C ALA A 31 32.99 32.66 -23.77
N ILE A 32 31.67 32.50 -23.59
CA ILE A 32 31.03 32.39 -22.27
C ILE A 32 31.48 31.13 -21.54
N SER A 33 31.55 29.98 -22.23
CA SER A 33 32.05 28.73 -21.66
C SER A 33 33.52 28.84 -21.24
N ALA A 34 34.37 29.41 -22.09
CA ALA A 34 35.76 29.70 -21.74
C ALA A 34 35.85 30.63 -20.52
N PHE A 35 35.03 31.69 -20.45
CA PHE A 35 34.99 32.57 -19.29
C PHE A 35 34.58 31.81 -18.01
N ILE A 36 33.52 31.00 -18.04
CA ILE A 36 33.07 30.22 -16.86
C ILE A 36 34.13 29.23 -16.38
N HIS A 37 34.86 28.57 -17.28
CA HIS A 37 35.86 27.57 -16.90
C HIS A 37 37.24 28.15 -16.56
N PHE A 38 37.70 29.21 -17.22
CA PHE A 38 39.02 29.79 -16.98
C PHE A 38 39.02 30.93 -15.96
N LEU A 39 37.92 31.67 -15.77
CA LEU A 39 37.88 32.76 -14.79
C LEU A 39 38.18 32.29 -13.35
N PRO A 40 37.64 31.16 -12.85
CA PRO A 40 38.00 30.68 -11.50
C PRO A 40 39.48 30.33 -11.36
N ILE A 41 40.09 29.78 -12.43
CA ILE A 41 41.51 29.42 -12.48
C ILE A 41 42.39 30.67 -12.48
N ILE A 42 42.04 31.68 -13.29
CA ILE A 42 42.76 32.96 -13.40
C ILE A 42 42.67 33.76 -12.10
N LEU A 43 41.49 33.78 -11.46
CA LEU A 43 41.25 34.49 -10.21
C LEU A 43 41.67 33.69 -8.95
N GLN A 44 42.24 32.50 -9.10
CA GLN A 44 42.62 31.59 -8.00
C GLN A 44 41.47 31.38 -6.99
N ILE A 45 40.24 31.26 -7.50
CA ILE A 45 39.07 31.02 -6.65
C ILE A 45 39.03 29.53 -6.31
N ASP A 46 39.40 29.20 -5.08
CA ASP A 46 39.17 27.87 -4.50
C ASP A 46 37.67 27.61 -4.35
N ILE A 47 37.07 27.02 -5.40
CA ILE A 47 35.69 26.48 -5.37
C ILE A 47 35.64 25.16 -4.55
N THR A 48 36.78 24.68 -4.08
CA THR A 48 36.91 23.53 -3.19
C THR A 48 36.37 23.83 -1.80
N GLU A 49 35.04 23.79 -1.63
CA GLU A 49 34.48 23.47 -0.31
C GLU A 49 35.13 22.17 0.15
N SER A 50 35.94 22.24 1.22
CA SER A 50 36.55 21.05 1.77
C SER A 50 35.42 20.16 2.29
N ILE A 51 35.09 19.11 1.54
CA ILE A 51 34.20 18.05 2.00
C ILE A 51 34.88 17.45 3.23
N LYS A 52 34.41 17.88 4.40
CA LYS A 52 34.84 17.33 5.68
C LYS A 52 34.25 15.92 5.75
N GLU A 53 34.99 14.95 5.20
CA GLU A 53 34.76 13.54 5.49
C GLU A 53 34.91 13.32 6.99
N THR A 54 33.79 13.41 7.70
CA THR A 54 33.67 12.92 9.07
C THR A 54 33.69 11.40 9.00
N LYS A 55 34.90 10.84 8.84
CA LYS A 55 35.14 9.40 8.92
C LYS A 55 34.45 8.90 10.18
N ARG A 56 33.41 8.07 9.99
CA ARG A 56 32.68 7.44 11.08
C ARG A 56 33.72 6.71 11.93
N PRO A 57 33.76 6.89 13.27
CA PRO A 57 34.55 5.99 14.10
C PRO A 57 34.08 4.55 13.81
N PRO A 58 34.98 3.56 13.79
CA PRO A 58 34.58 2.17 13.57
C PRO A 58 33.48 1.81 14.55
N THR A 59 32.43 1.13 14.08
CA THR A 59 31.28 0.75 14.91
C THR A 59 31.68 -0.42 15.82
N THR A 60 32.53 -0.13 16.80
CA THR A 60 32.90 -1.06 17.86
C THR A 60 31.70 -1.17 18.79
N VAL A 61 30.83 -2.16 18.53
CA VAL A 61 29.67 -2.46 19.36
C VAL A 61 30.16 -2.98 20.72
N LYS A 62 30.46 -2.06 21.64
CA LYS A 62 30.79 -2.41 23.02
C LYS A 62 29.49 -2.83 23.70
N PHE A 63 29.26 -4.14 23.79
CA PHE A 63 28.09 -4.72 24.45
C PHE A 63 28.16 -4.44 25.95
N ILE A 64 27.59 -3.32 26.38
CA ILE A 64 27.45 -2.97 27.80
C ILE A 64 26.16 -3.61 28.30
N GLN A 65 26.27 -4.83 28.82
CA GLN A 65 25.19 -5.48 29.54
C GLN A 65 24.86 -4.66 30.80
N ARG A 66 23.79 -3.87 30.74
CA ARG A 66 23.29 -3.14 31.91
C ARG A 66 22.42 -4.09 32.72
N ALA A 67 22.73 -4.25 34.01
CA ALA A 67 21.88 -5.00 34.93
C ALA A 67 20.44 -4.44 34.89
N PRO A 68 19.40 -5.29 34.90
CA PRO A 68 18.03 -4.85 34.78
C PRO A 68 17.66 -3.93 35.95
N LYS A 69 17.32 -2.68 35.66
CA LYS A 69 16.77 -1.77 36.67
C LYS A 69 15.32 -2.15 36.94
N LEU A 70 14.99 -2.41 38.20
CA LEU A 70 13.61 -2.58 38.65
C LEU A 70 12.85 -1.24 38.42
N GLN A 71 12.12 -1.14 37.30
CA GLN A 71 11.33 0.05 36.97
C GLN A 71 9.98 0.11 37.71
N LYS A 72 9.61 -0.97 38.39
CA LYS A 72 8.40 -1.08 39.19
C LYS A 72 8.82 -1.43 40.61
N GLN A 73 8.35 -0.67 41.60
CA GLN A 73 8.42 -1.11 42.99
C GLN A 73 7.65 -2.42 43.12
N LEU A 74 8.18 -3.35 43.92
CA LEU A 74 7.49 -4.59 44.26
C LEU A 74 6.30 -4.26 45.17
N GLU A 75 5.19 -3.85 44.57
CA GLU A 75 3.90 -3.87 45.25
C GLU A 75 3.58 -5.32 45.57
N LEU A 76 3.62 -5.65 46.87
CA LEU A 76 3.11 -6.91 47.38
C LEU A 76 1.65 -7.00 46.96
N GLN A 77 1.31 -7.88 46.02
CA GLN A 77 -0.09 -8.13 45.71
C GLN A 77 -0.74 -8.66 46.98
N LYS A 78 -1.63 -7.85 47.58
CA LYS A 78 -2.43 -8.29 48.72
C LYS A 78 -3.18 -9.54 48.27
N ALA A 79 -2.99 -10.64 49.00
CA ALA A 79 -3.71 -11.87 48.76
C ALA A 79 -5.22 -11.57 48.63
N PRO A 80 -5.92 -12.15 47.65
CA PRO A 80 -7.32 -11.84 47.40
C PRO A 80 -8.11 -12.13 48.67
N LYS A 81 -8.85 -11.11 49.17
CA LYS A 81 -9.77 -11.33 50.28
C LYS A 81 -10.81 -12.36 49.85
N ILE A 82 -10.84 -13.49 50.55
CA ILE A 82 -11.90 -14.49 50.42
C ILE A 82 -13.21 -13.79 50.82
N VAL A 83 -14.05 -13.50 49.83
CA VAL A 83 -15.42 -13.04 50.07
C VAL A 83 -16.25 -14.30 50.25
N GLU A 84 -16.57 -14.62 51.51
CA GLU A 84 -17.54 -15.67 51.82
C GLU A 84 -18.90 -15.27 51.26
N ARG A 85 -19.25 -15.83 50.10
CA ARG A 85 -20.62 -15.77 49.58
C ARG A 85 -21.45 -16.78 50.36
N THR A 86 -22.16 -16.30 51.37
CA THR A 86 -23.22 -17.07 52.04
C THR A 86 -24.29 -17.41 51.01
N LEU A 87 -24.27 -18.65 50.52
CA LEU A 87 -25.29 -19.18 49.62
C LEU A 87 -26.61 -19.31 50.39
N GLN A 88 -27.46 -18.28 50.33
CA GLN A 88 -28.86 -18.43 50.71
C GLN A 88 -29.51 -19.45 49.75
N ARG A 89 -29.76 -20.64 50.30
CA ARG A 89 -30.47 -21.72 49.63
C ARG A 89 -31.92 -21.29 49.37
N MET A 90 -32.18 -20.71 48.21
CA MET A 90 -33.55 -20.53 47.74
C MET A 90 -34.21 -21.90 47.64
N LEU A 91 -35.27 -22.12 48.41
CA LEU A 91 -36.12 -23.29 48.29
C LEU A 91 -36.84 -23.21 46.92
N PRO A 92 -36.90 -24.31 46.15
CA PRO A 92 -37.62 -24.30 44.89
C PRO A 92 -39.11 -24.03 45.13
N GLN A 93 -39.64 -22.96 44.52
CA GLN A 93 -41.09 -22.76 44.47
C GLN A 93 -41.74 -23.93 43.75
N GLN A 94 -42.77 -24.54 44.35
CA GLN A 94 -43.57 -25.56 43.72
C GLN A 94 -44.33 -24.95 42.53
N VAL A 95 -43.88 -25.25 41.31
CA VAL A 95 -44.65 -24.95 40.10
C VAL A 95 -45.90 -25.84 40.08
N ARG A 96 -47.06 -25.23 40.29
CA ARG A 96 -48.35 -25.91 40.12
C ARG A 96 -48.52 -26.26 38.64
N MET A 97 -48.59 -27.55 38.32
CA MET A 97 -48.90 -27.99 36.96
C MET A 97 -50.34 -27.62 36.61
N ALA A 98 -50.51 -26.84 35.53
CA ALA A 98 -51.79 -26.64 34.89
C ALA A 98 -52.06 -27.77 33.89
N THR A 99 -53.20 -28.42 34.04
CA THR A 99 -53.64 -29.53 33.18
C THR A 99 -53.97 -29.03 31.77
N MET A 100 -53.44 -29.68 30.73
CA MET A 100 -53.96 -29.55 29.36
C MET A 100 -54.37 -30.92 28.79
N PRO A 101 -55.51 -31.00 28.06
CA PRO A 101 -56.10 -32.27 27.66
C PRO A 101 -55.45 -32.88 26.42
N ARG A 102 -55.49 -34.21 26.35
CA ARG A 102 -55.11 -35.01 25.18
C ARG A 102 -56.19 -34.96 24.09
N THR A 103 -55.76 -34.85 22.84
CA THR A 103 -56.43 -35.48 21.69
C THR A 103 -55.40 -36.24 20.85
N MET A 104 -55.82 -37.36 20.26
CA MET A 104 -54.98 -38.33 19.53
C MET A 104 -55.10 -38.14 18.01
N THR A 105 -54.61 -39.14 17.24
CA THR A 105 -54.75 -39.35 15.78
C THR A 105 -53.86 -38.46 14.89
N THR A 106 -53.13 -38.93 13.87
CA THR A 106 -53.03 -40.29 13.25
C THR A 106 -51.62 -40.55 12.67
N ALA A 107 -51.36 -41.79 12.26
CA ALA A 107 -50.23 -42.36 11.48
C ALA A 107 -49.63 -41.47 10.35
N ALA A 108 -48.45 -41.70 9.76
CA ALA A 108 -47.59 -42.89 9.62
C ALA A 108 -46.12 -42.47 9.25
N ARG A 109 -45.15 -43.22 8.67
CA ARG A 109 -44.98 -44.63 8.19
C ARG A 109 -43.46 -44.90 7.95
N HIS A 110 -42.92 -46.09 8.30
CA HIS A 110 -41.61 -46.66 7.87
C HIS A 110 -40.31 -45.88 8.22
N GLY A 111 -39.13 -46.49 8.46
CA GLY A 111 -38.67 -47.87 8.68
C GLY A 111 -37.28 -47.79 9.38
N GLY A 112 -36.89 -48.69 10.29
CA GLY A 112 -36.23 -49.97 9.96
C GLY A 112 -34.79 -49.75 9.45
N THR A 113 -33.71 -50.24 10.07
CA THR A 113 -33.57 -51.28 11.10
C THR A 113 -32.27 -51.14 11.91
N ALA A 114 -32.35 -51.32 13.23
CA ALA A 114 -31.24 -51.80 14.04
C ALA A 114 -31.66 -53.15 14.64
N LEU A 115 -30.96 -54.23 14.29
CA LEU A 115 -31.26 -55.58 14.79
C LEU A 115 -30.05 -56.12 15.56
N SER A 116 -30.18 -56.10 16.87
CA SER A 116 -29.44 -56.97 17.78
C SER A 116 -30.37 -58.12 18.15
N SER A 117 -30.07 -59.35 17.71
CA SER A 117 -30.92 -60.52 17.96
C SER A 117 -30.22 -61.53 18.86
N LEU A 118 -30.82 -61.77 20.02
CA LEU A 118 -30.44 -62.77 21.01
C LEU A 118 -30.67 -64.22 20.53
N GLY A 119 -29.83 -65.14 21.02
CA GLY A 119 -30.06 -66.59 21.02
C GLY A 119 -28.73 -67.34 21.11
N ARG A 120 -28.52 -68.33 22.00
CA ARG A 120 -29.33 -68.91 23.10
C ARG A 120 -28.38 -69.32 24.25
N PRO A 121 -28.86 -69.55 25.49
CA PRO A 121 -28.00 -70.00 26.59
C PRO A 121 -27.88 -71.54 26.67
N GLY A 122 -26.68 -72.02 26.98
CA GLY A 122 -26.42 -73.38 27.49
C GLY A 122 -25.90 -74.39 26.47
N ASP A 123 -24.59 -74.64 26.49
CA ASP A 123 -24.05 -76.01 26.63
C ASP A 123 -22.58 -75.98 27.11
N TYR A 124 -22.10 -77.13 27.61
CA TYR A 124 -20.89 -77.24 28.43
C TYR A 124 -19.58 -77.44 27.63
N VAL A 125 -18.50 -76.85 28.18
CA VAL A 125 -17.14 -77.42 28.34
C VAL A 125 -16.55 -78.23 27.17
N ASP A 126 -15.42 -77.73 26.63
CA ASP A 126 -14.19 -78.52 26.84
C ASP A 126 -12.91 -77.68 27.01
N ARG A 127 -12.00 -78.17 27.87
CA ARG A 127 -10.62 -77.68 27.99
C ARG A 127 -9.71 -78.77 27.47
N THR A 128 -9.01 -78.51 26.37
CA THR A 128 -7.85 -79.34 26.00
C THR A 128 -6.59 -78.50 25.82
N TRP A 129 -5.46 -79.18 25.99
CA TRP A 129 -4.19 -78.60 26.40
C TRP A 129 -3.28 -78.25 25.20
N SER A 130 -2.24 -77.49 25.50
CA SER A 130 -1.10 -77.13 24.63
C SER A 130 -0.21 -78.37 24.32
N PRO A 131 0.94 -78.27 23.60
CA PRO A 131 1.59 -77.09 23.01
C PRO A 131 2.15 -77.25 21.57
N GLN A 132 2.41 -76.14 20.86
CA GLN A 132 3.77 -75.75 20.40
C GLN A 132 3.79 -74.52 19.46
N GLN A 133 4.94 -73.83 19.48
CA GLN A 133 5.42 -72.83 18.52
C GLN A 133 4.62 -71.53 18.34
N ALA A 134 5.10 -70.48 19.03
CA ALA A 134 4.77 -69.10 18.71
C ALA A 134 5.45 -68.68 17.38
N GLN A 135 4.65 -68.29 16.40
CA GLN A 135 5.05 -67.49 15.25
C GLN A 135 4.09 -66.30 15.14
N PHE A 136 4.52 -65.13 15.61
CA PHE A 136 3.76 -63.90 15.47
C PHE A 136 3.76 -63.45 14.01
N TYR A 137 2.60 -63.52 13.35
CA TYR A 137 2.34 -62.80 12.10
C TYR A 137 1.18 -61.83 12.32
N GLY A 138 1.53 -60.55 12.56
CA GLY A 138 0.58 -59.45 12.47
C GLY A 138 0.30 -59.09 11.01
N PRO A 139 -0.89 -58.54 10.67
CA PRO A 139 -1.25 -58.23 9.29
C PRO A 139 -0.40 -57.07 8.72
N ASN A 140 -0.14 -57.13 7.41
CA ASN A 140 0.65 -56.15 6.67
C ASN A 140 0.14 -54.71 6.86
N ILE A 141 0.96 -53.86 7.50
CA ILE A 141 0.84 -52.41 7.42
C ILE A 141 1.74 -51.94 6.29
N GLN A 142 1.14 -51.49 5.17
CA GLN A 142 1.88 -50.72 4.19
C GLN A 142 2.26 -49.37 4.81
N MET A 143 3.55 -49.15 5.07
CA MET A 143 4.04 -47.85 5.50
C MET A 143 4.09 -46.89 4.31
N GLU A 144 2.97 -46.24 4.02
CA GLU A 144 3.02 -44.94 3.35
C GLU A 144 3.60 -43.94 4.35
N VAL A 145 4.90 -43.65 4.21
CA VAL A 145 5.59 -42.67 5.03
C VAL A 145 5.19 -41.28 4.56
N GLU A 146 4.00 -40.82 4.97
CA GLU A 146 3.62 -39.44 4.78
C GLU A 146 4.58 -38.55 5.57
N ASN A 147 5.37 -37.76 4.85
CA ASN A 147 6.49 -37.04 5.41
C ASN A 147 5.98 -35.81 6.19
N THR A 148 5.64 -35.99 7.46
CA THR A 148 5.20 -34.95 8.40
C THR A 148 6.28 -33.87 8.69
N ARG A 149 7.43 -33.94 8.02
CA ARG A 149 8.44 -32.86 7.93
C ARG A 149 8.54 -32.24 6.54
N ALA A 150 7.50 -32.32 5.72
CA ALA A 150 7.24 -31.31 4.70
C ALA A 150 7.04 -29.96 5.43
N SER A 151 8.12 -29.18 5.55
CA SER A 151 8.11 -27.87 6.19
C SER A 151 7.07 -27.00 5.49
N SER A 152 5.91 -26.87 6.15
CA SER A 152 4.81 -26.07 5.62
C SER A 152 5.32 -24.64 5.46
N LYS A 153 5.18 -24.09 4.24
CA LYS A 153 5.22 -22.65 4.02
C LYS A 153 3.99 -22.01 4.69
N ARG A 154 3.93 -22.03 6.02
CA ARG A 154 2.91 -21.37 6.86
C ARG A 154 3.19 -19.87 6.90
N GLY A 155 3.15 -19.24 5.73
CA GLY A 155 2.84 -17.82 5.58
C GLY A 155 1.40 -17.71 5.10
N THR A 156 0.57 -17.00 5.87
CA THR A 156 -0.83 -16.57 5.61
C THR A 156 -1.89 -17.62 5.24
N ALA A 157 -1.59 -18.68 4.48
CA ALA A 157 -2.55 -19.72 4.10
C ALA A 157 -3.24 -20.40 5.29
N GLY A 158 -2.54 -20.57 6.42
CA GLY A 158 -3.12 -21.12 7.66
C GLY A 158 -4.20 -20.26 8.33
N LEU A 159 -4.42 -19.02 7.86
CA LEU A 159 -5.56 -18.17 8.26
C LEU A 159 -6.82 -18.47 7.43
N ARG A 160 -6.74 -19.25 6.35
CA ARG A 160 -7.89 -19.68 5.54
C ARG A 160 -8.49 -20.99 6.04
N ASP A 161 -7.64 -21.90 6.55
CA ASP A 161 -8.07 -23.20 7.09
C ASP A 161 -8.63 -23.11 8.52
N ASN A 162 -8.39 -21.99 9.22
CA ASN A 162 -9.06 -21.64 10.47
C ASN A 162 -10.10 -20.56 10.17
N LEU A 163 -11.32 -20.69 10.73
CA LEU A 163 -12.47 -19.79 10.52
C LEU A 163 -12.30 -18.39 11.15
N ILE A 164 -11.26 -17.66 10.74
CA ILE A 164 -10.95 -16.32 11.21
C ILE A 164 -11.41 -15.33 10.14
N ASP A 165 -12.63 -14.82 10.30
CA ASP A 165 -13.09 -13.66 9.53
C ASP A 165 -12.15 -12.48 9.78
N TRP A 166 -11.65 -11.87 8.70
CA TRP A 166 -10.80 -10.69 8.76
C TRP A 166 -11.51 -9.49 9.39
N MET A 167 -12.86 -9.49 9.38
CA MET A 167 -13.68 -8.46 10.02
C MET A 167 -13.43 -8.36 11.53
N ASN A 168 -13.04 -9.49 12.16
CA ASN A 168 -12.72 -9.57 13.60
C ASN A 168 -11.42 -8.84 14.00
N PHE A 169 -10.74 -8.18 13.06
CA PHE A 169 -9.53 -7.38 13.32
C PHE A 169 -9.70 -5.88 13.05
N GLN A 170 -10.89 -5.41 12.66
CA GLN A 170 -11.14 -3.98 12.39
C GLN A 170 -11.03 -3.10 13.64
N ASP A 171 -11.19 -3.69 14.83
CA ASP A 171 -10.98 -3.05 16.13
C ASP A 171 -9.49 -2.81 16.46
N ARG A 172 -8.58 -3.59 15.85
CA ARG A 172 -7.15 -3.63 16.16
C ARG A 172 -6.25 -3.07 15.06
N PHE A 173 -6.63 -3.19 13.79
CA PHE A 173 -5.80 -2.81 12.64
C PHE A 173 -6.60 -2.04 11.59
N SER A 174 -6.00 -1.01 10.99
CA SER A 174 -6.58 -0.25 9.87
C SER A 174 -6.51 -0.97 8.51
N GLY A 175 -6.28 -2.29 8.50
CA GLY A 175 -6.29 -3.07 7.26
C GLY A 175 -5.77 -4.49 7.42
N MET A 176 -6.34 -5.39 6.63
CA MET A 176 -5.94 -6.78 6.48
C MET A 176 -6.40 -7.25 5.10
N ILE A 177 -5.49 -7.39 4.13
CA ILE A 177 -5.78 -7.91 2.79
C ILE A 177 -5.07 -9.25 2.61
N ASP A 178 -5.76 -10.24 2.07
CA ASP A 178 -5.20 -11.55 1.70
C ASP A 178 -5.38 -11.82 0.19
N GLN A 179 -4.37 -12.47 -0.39
CA GLN A 179 -4.37 -12.94 -1.77
C GLN A 179 -4.58 -14.46 -1.77
N GLY A 180 -5.50 -14.93 -2.60
CA GLY A 180 -5.88 -16.33 -2.65
C GLY A 180 -5.27 -17.13 -3.79
N ALA A 181 -6.12 -17.90 -4.48
CA ALA A 181 -5.68 -18.84 -5.51
C ALA A 181 -4.95 -18.17 -6.69
N ASN A 182 -5.21 -16.87 -6.91
CA ASN A 182 -4.52 -16.03 -7.88
C ASN A 182 -4.60 -14.55 -7.44
N LYS A 183 -3.87 -13.67 -8.13
CA LYS A 183 -3.81 -12.23 -7.82
C LYS A 183 -5.14 -11.46 -7.92
N LYS A 184 -6.17 -12.01 -8.59
CA LYS A 184 -7.51 -11.41 -8.66
C LYS A 184 -8.40 -11.82 -7.49
N ASP A 185 -8.17 -12.98 -6.88
CA ASP A 185 -8.84 -13.44 -5.66
C ASP A 185 -8.29 -12.72 -4.42
N ILE A 186 -8.62 -11.43 -4.29
CA ILE A 186 -8.31 -10.61 -3.12
C ILE A 186 -9.54 -10.40 -2.24
N SER A 187 -9.34 -10.54 -0.93
CA SER A 187 -10.38 -10.40 0.10
C SER A 187 -9.78 -9.76 1.36
N GLY A 188 -10.60 -9.05 2.13
CA GLY A 188 -10.16 -8.39 3.35
C GLY A 188 -10.75 -7.00 3.51
N PHE A 189 -10.06 -6.14 4.25
CA PHE A 189 -10.39 -4.73 4.37
C PHE A 189 -9.17 -3.81 4.34
N LEU A 190 -9.42 -2.53 4.03
CA LEU A 190 -8.45 -1.47 4.18
C LEU A 190 -9.13 -0.16 4.56
N GLU A 191 -8.62 0.48 5.60
CA GLU A 191 -8.96 1.83 5.99
C GLU A 191 -7.77 2.72 5.60
N PHE A 192 -7.97 3.58 4.59
CA PHE A 192 -6.91 4.47 4.10
C PHE A 192 -7.29 5.93 4.28
N TYR A 193 -6.26 6.79 4.28
CA TYR A 193 -6.37 8.20 4.63
C TYR A 193 -5.68 9.08 3.59
N GLN A 194 -6.28 10.25 3.35
CA GLN A 194 -5.66 11.32 2.57
C GLN A 194 -4.80 12.19 3.48
N LEU A 195 -3.58 12.52 3.05
CA LEU A 195 -2.68 13.36 3.83
C LEU A 195 -3.12 14.83 3.77
N GLN A 196 -3.49 15.37 4.93
CA GLN A 196 -3.77 16.79 5.10
C GLN A 196 -2.49 17.55 5.47
N TYR A 197 -1.91 18.22 4.47
CA TYR A 197 -0.80 19.16 4.64
C TYR A 197 -1.28 20.61 4.55
N ARG A 198 -0.49 21.55 5.06
CA ARG A 198 -0.77 22.99 4.91
C ARG A 198 -0.27 23.45 3.54
N GLY A 199 -1.18 23.86 2.65
CA GLY A 199 -0.79 24.42 1.35
C GLY A 199 -0.20 25.83 1.49
N SER A 200 0.72 26.21 0.59
CA SER A 200 1.18 27.60 0.47
C SER A 200 0.11 28.57 -0.07
N LYS A 201 -0.95 28.04 -0.68
CA LYS A 201 -2.10 28.76 -1.21
C LYS A 201 -3.33 27.85 -1.31
N VAL A 202 -4.48 28.47 -1.57
CA VAL A 202 -5.70 27.81 -2.07
C VAL A 202 -5.56 27.56 -3.57
N GLU A 203 -6.21 26.52 -4.09
CA GLU A 203 -6.18 26.15 -5.51
C GLU A 203 -7.25 26.91 -6.33
N ASP A 204 -7.12 26.88 -7.66
CA ASP A 204 -7.96 27.61 -8.61
C ASP A 204 -9.49 27.30 -8.46
N ASN A 205 -9.84 26.15 -7.88
CA ASN A 205 -11.21 25.69 -7.61
C ASN A 205 -11.69 25.98 -6.15
N ASN A 206 -11.02 26.89 -5.44
CA ASN A 206 -11.27 27.25 -4.05
C ASN A 206 -11.13 26.09 -3.03
N GLN A 207 -10.45 25.00 -3.41
CA GLN A 207 -10.09 23.91 -2.49
C GLN A 207 -8.73 24.17 -1.83
N PRO A 208 -8.47 23.65 -0.62
CA PRO A 208 -7.13 23.66 -0.07
C PRO A 208 -6.21 22.74 -0.89
N GLY A 209 -4.92 23.06 -0.97
CA GLY A 209 -3.94 22.34 -1.80
C GLY A 209 -3.94 20.81 -1.67
N TRP A 210 -4.10 20.30 -0.43
CA TRP A 210 -4.14 18.87 -0.14
C TRP A 210 -5.41 18.15 -0.64
N ASN A 211 -6.45 18.91 -1.02
CA ASN A 211 -7.73 18.39 -1.48
C ASN A 211 -8.14 18.96 -2.86
N ALA A 212 -7.17 19.21 -3.74
CA ALA A 212 -7.45 19.77 -5.06
C ALA A 212 -8.48 18.95 -5.85
N ILE A 213 -8.48 17.62 -5.70
CA ILE A 213 -9.37 16.67 -6.40
C ILE A 213 -10.19 15.82 -5.39
N PRO A 214 -11.25 16.36 -4.75
CA PRO A 214 -11.92 15.70 -3.60
C PRO A 214 -12.57 14.35 -3.89
N GLN A 215 -12.87 14.07 -5.16
CA GLN A 215 -13.60 12.86 -5.58
C GLN A 215 -12.66 11.69 -5.94
N ALA A 216 -11.35 11.94 -6.08
CA ALA A 216 -10.40 10.96 -6.58
C ALA A 216 -10.36 9.67 -5.76
N LEU A 217 -10.21 9.81 -4.44
CA LEU A 217 -10.08 8.68 -3.52
C LEU A 217 -11.42 8.00 -3.20
N LEU A 218 -12.54 8.74 -3.27
CA LEU A 218 -13.88 8.16 -3.16
C LEU A 218 -14.16 7.25 -4.36
N ASN A 219 -13.99 7.76 -5.58
CA ASN A 219 -14.18 6.99 -6.80
C ASN A 219 -13.25 5.75 -6.88
N LEU A 220 -12.00 5.86 -6.39
CA LEU A 220 -11.09 4.72 -6.27
C LEU A 220 -11.60 3.68 -5.25
N SER A 221 -12.10 4.12 -4.09
CA SER A 221 -12.70 3.23 -3.10
C SER A 221 -13.93 2.51 -3.64
N ASP A 222 -14.80 3.21 -4.37
CA ASP A 222 -16.00 2.64 -4.99
C ASP A 222 -15.66 1.62 -6.07
N PHE A 223 -14.68 1.92 -6.93
CA PHE A 223 -14.18 0.96 -7.93
C PHE A 223 -13.71 -0.35 -7.29
N ILE A 224 -12.96 -0.27 -6.18
CA ILE A 224 -12.43 -1.46 -5.49
C ILE A 224 -13.55 -2.22 -4.77
N ASN A 225 -14.47 -1.52 -4.10
CA ASN A 225 -15.60 -2.12 -3.39
C ASN A 225 -16.58 -2.85 -4.33
N ASN A 226 -16.73 -2.36 -5.57
CA ASN A 226 -17.58 -2.96 -6.59
C ASN A 226 -16.87 -4.06 -7.40
N GLY A 227 -15.56 -3.94 -7.61
CA GLY A 227 -14.77 -4.88 -8.43
C GLY A 227 -14.08 -6.02 -7.68
N THR A 228 -14.10 -6.05 -6.35
CA THR A 228 -13.32 -7.00 -5.54
C THR A 228 -14.06 -7.47 -4.28
N LYS A 229 -13.52 -8.48 -3.57
CA LYS A 229 -14.01 -8.89 -2.24
C LYS A 229 -13.35 -8.10 -1.09
N VAL A 230 -12.54 -7.07 -1.40
CA VAL A 230 -11.94 -6.21 -0.38
C VAL A 230 -12.92 -5.09 -0.03
N LYS A 231 -13.13 -4.85 1.26
CA LYS A 231 -13.92 -3.71 1.76
C LYS A 231 -13.00 -2.54 2.11
N VAL A 232 -13.00 -1.54 1.24
CA VAL A 232 -12.13 -0.38 1.34
C VAL A 232 -12.94 0.84 1.81
N SER A 233 -12.38 1.62 2.72
CA SER A 233 -12.98 2.84 3.25
C SER A 233 -11.96 3.97 3.31
N LEU A 234 -12.28 5.10 2.68
CA LEU A 234 -11.63 6.38 2.96
C LEU A 234 -12.20 6.91 4.28
N LYS A 235 -11.42 6.79 5.37
CA LYS A 235 -11.85 7.27 6.69
C LYS A 235 -11.85 8.79 6.82
N GLY A 236 -11.10 9.47 5.94
CA GLY A 236 -10.97 10.92 5.93
C GLY A 236 -9.50 11.32 5.81
N THR A 237 -9.09 12.29 6.63
CA THR A 237 -7.78 12.92 6.54
C THR A 237 -6.89 12.59 7.72
N ILE A 238 -5.58 12.56 7.48
CA ILE A 238 -4.57 12.41 8.52
C ILE A 238 -3.45 13.44 8.35
N ARG A 239 -2.92 13.94 9.46
CA ARG A 239 -1.77 14.86 9.49
C ARG A 239 -0.48 14.10 9.81
N LEU A 240 0.65 14.62 9.33
CA LEU A 240 1.97 14.01 9.59
C LEU A 240 2.41 14.08 11.07
N ASP A 241 1.83 14.96 11.88
CA ASP A 241 2.10 15.03 13.32
C ASP A 241 1.28 14.02 14.15
N SER A 242 0.29 13.34 13.55
CA SER A 242 -0.50 12.33 14.24
C SER A 242 0.33 11.08 14.58
N LYS A 243 0.07 10.49 15.74
CA LYS A 243 0.63 9.19 16.15
C LYS A 243 -0.03 8.02 15.43
N GLU A 244 -1.26 8.20 14.94
CA GLU A 244 -2.07 7.16 14.31
C GLU A 244 -1.47 6.69 12.98
N ILE A 245 -0.62 7.51 12.33
CA ILE A 245 0.02 7.13 11.06
C ILE A 245 0.76 5.80 11.15
N MET A 246 1.33 5.45 12.31
CA MET A 246 2.09 4.20 12.49
C MET A 246 1.23 2.93 12.32
N ASN A 247 -0.10 3.05 12.40
CA ASN A 247 -1.05 1.95 12.20
C ASN A 247 -1.68 1.92 10.80
N ILE A 248 -1.54 2.99 10.01
CA ILE A 248 -2.20 3.16 8.71
C ILE A 248 -1.34 2.53 7.59
N PRO A 249 -1.79 1.45 6.92
CA PRO A 249 -0.95 0.76 5.94
C PRO A 249 -0.55 1.61 4.73
N VAL A 250 -1.44 2.51 4.29
CA VAL A 250 -1.30 3.31 3.07
C VAL A 250 -1.81 4.73 3.31
N ILE A 251 -0.99 5.73 3.00
CA ILE A 251 -1.35 7.14 3.00
C ILE A 251 -1.24 7.71 1.58
N PHE A 252 -2.25 8.48 1.16
CA PHE A 252 -2.30 9.16 -0.14
C PHE A 252 -2.04 10.65 0.01
N MET A 253 -0.97 11.17 -0.58
CA MET A 253 -0.66 12.60 -0.65
C MET A 253 -0.92 13.11 -2.07
N ILE A 254 -2.07 13.76 -2.25
CA ILE A 254 -2.49 14.36 -3.53
C ILE A 254 -2.27 15.86 -3.45
N GLY A 255 -1.77 16.47 -4.53
CA GLY A 255 -1.69 17.92 -4.65
C GLY A 255 -1.65 18.40 -6.10
N TYR A 256 -1.69 19.72 -6.29
CA TYR A 256 -1.86 20.35 -7.61
C TYR A 256 -0.85 21.50 -7.82
N ARG A 257 -1.13 22.74 -7.39
CA ARG A 257 -0.19 23.87 -7.54
C ARG A 257 0.34 24.39 -6.22
N ALA A 258 -0.35 24.18 -5.11
CA ALA A 258 0.07 24.62 -3.79
C ALA A 258 1.23 23.78 -3.27
N GLU A 259 2.22 24.43 -2.66
CA GLU A 259 3.35 23.74 -2.06
C GLU A 259 2.94 23.13 -0.72
N PRO A 260 3.28 21.86 -0.44
CA PRO A 260 3.11 21.27 0.88
C PRO A 260 4.10 21.90 1.85
N LEU A 261 3.58 22.67 2.80
CA LEU A 261 4.34 23.25 3.90
C LEU A 261 4.23 22.32 5.12
N TYR A 262 5.38 21.97 5.67
CA TYR A 262 5.53 21.02 6.77
C TYR A 262 6.57 21.52 7.80
N THR A 263 6.50 21.00 9.02
CA THR A 263 7.52 21.22 10.05
C THR A 263 8.59 20.11 10.05
N LYS A 264 9.66 20.32 10.80
CA LYS A 264 10.73 19.33 10.99
C LYS A 264 10.21 18.07 11.70
N GLU A 265 9.27 18.24 12.63
CA GLU A 265 8.65 17.18 13.41
C GLU A 265 7.74 16.32 12.53
N GLU A 266 6.97 16.94 11.62
CA GLU A 266 6.16 16.26 10.61
C GLU A 266 7.05 15.42 9.65
N ALA A 267 8.15 15.98 9.16
CA ALA A 267 9.12 15.23 8.34
C ALA A 267 9.78 14.07 9.11
N GLN A 268 10.19 14.29 10.37
CA GLN A 268 10.73 13.23 11.22
C GLN A 268 9.71 12.12 11.51
N ASN A 269 8.43 12.45 11.67
CA ASN A 269 7.39 11.44 11.91
C ASN A 269 7.08 10.65 10.64
N LEU A 270 7.06 11.29 9.47
CA LEU A 270 7.04 10.61 8.18
C LEU A 270 8.24 9.65 8.04
N GLY A 271 9.43 10.09 8.44
CA GLY A 271 10.66 9.30 8.41
C GLY A 271 10.62 8.07 9.32
N ARG A 272 9.88 8.12 10.44
CA ARG A 272 9.58 6.96 11.29
C ARG A 272 8.55 6.04 10.63
N TYR A 273 7.40 6.59 10.21
CA TYR A 273 6.33 5.87 9.52
C TYR A 273 6.83 5.01 8.37
N LEU A 274 7.60 5.61 7.46
CA LEU A 274 8.16 4.92 6.30
C LEU A 274 9.12 3.81 6.70
N ARG A 275 9.96 3.99 7.74
CA ARG A 275 10.86 2.94 8.24
C ARG A 275 10.13 1.84 9.02
N GLU A 276 9.02 2.17 9.69
CA GLU A 276 8.20 1.22 10.45
C GLU A 276 7.27 0.35 9.59
N GLY A 277 7.27 0.51 8.27
CA GLY A 277 6.51 -0.33 7.33
C GLY A 277 5.34 0.39 6.66
N GLY A 278 5.19 1.69 6.89
CA GLY A 278 4.27 2.54 6.16
C GLY A 278 4.57 2.61 4.67
N PHE A 279 3.56 3.02 3.90
CA PHE A 279 3.65 3.27 2.48
C PHE A 279 3.00 4.61 2.14
N LEU A 280 3.74 5.46 1.42
CA LEU A 280 3.26 6.76 0.96
C LEU A 280 3.15 6.78 -0.56
N PHE A 281 1.95 6.97 -1.08
CA PHE A 281 1.73 7.29 -2.49
C PHE A 281 1.54 8.80 -2.65
N ILE A 282 2.38 9.43 -3.47
CA ILE A 282 2.30 10.84 -3.83
C ILE A 282 1.89 10.96 -5.30
N ASP A 283 0.85 11.73 -5.60
CA ASP A 283 0.47 12.04 -6.98
C ASP A 283 0.30 13.55 -7.19
N ASP A 284 1.07 14.08 -8.13
CA ASP A 284 0.92 15.42 -8.65
C ASP A 284 -0.20 15.44 -9.69
N ALA A 285 -1.38 15.91 -9.26
CA ALA A 285 -2.55 16.12 -10.10
C ALA A 285 -2.34 17.22 -11.15
N PHE A 286 -1.32 18.08 -11.00
CA PHE A 286 -0.92 19.02 -12.05
C PHE A 286 0.01 18.37 -13.09
N ALA A 287 0.50 17.16 -12.82
CA ALA A 287 1.28 16.33 -13.73
C ALA A 287 2.53 17.05 -14.29
N TYR A 288 3.29 17.72 -13.42
CA TYR A 288 4.49 18.47 -13.77
C TYR A 288 5.58 18.30 -12.69
N GLU A 289 6.56 17.44 -12.98
CA GLU A 289 7.69 17.07 -12.12
C GLU A 289 8.46 18.28 -11.57
N SER A 290 8.71 19.28 -12.43
CA SER A 290 9.36 20.55 -12.07
C SER A 290 8.43 21.54 -11.34
N GLY A 291 7.19 21.14 -11.04
CA GLY A 291 6.16 21.95 -10.39
C GLY A 291 6.37 22.13 -8.89
N SER A 292 5.76 23.19 -8.34
CA SER A 292 5.81 23.57 -6.93
C SER A 292 5.44 22.43 -5.97
N PHE A 293 4.31 21.75 -6.21
CA PHE A 293 3.91 20.60 -5.40
C PHE A 293 4.95 19.47 -5.46
N SER A 294 5.25 18.97 -6.66
CA SER A 294 6.11 17.80 -6.88
C SER A 294 7.54 18.00 -6.34
N ARG A 295 8.14 19.19 -6.56
CA ARG A 295 9.44 19.56 -5.96
C ARG A 295 9.43 19.53 -4.44
N LYS A 296 8.40 20.13 -3.82
CA LYS A 296 8.36 20.27 -2.35
C LYS A 296 7.92 18.98 -1.65
N ALA A 297 7.14 18.13 -2.32
CA ALA A 297 6.83 16.76 -1.89
C ALA A 297 8.08 15.86 -1.92
N ARG A 298 8.94 15.95 -2.94
CA ARG A 298 10.27 15.31 -2.91
C ARG A 298 11.12 15.83 -1.75
N GLN A 299 11.18 17.15 -1.55
CA GLN A 299 11.94 17.72 -0.42
C GLN A 299 11.43 17.19 0.93
N LEU A 300 10.11 17.04 1.13
CA LEU A 300 9.55 16.42 2.34
C LEU A 300 10.10 15.00 2.57
N VAL A 301 10.15 14.19 1.52
CA VAL A 301 10.69 12.83 1.59
C VAL A 301 12.21 12.84 1.83
N THR A 302 12.95 13.78 1.23
CA THR A 302 14.37 14.02 1.52
C THR A 302 14.61 14.41 2.98
N ASP A 303 13.84 15.34 3.52
CA ASP A 303 13.96 15.81 4.90
C ASP A 303 13.55 14.72 5.92
N ALA A 304 12.66 13.80 5.52
CA ALA A 304 12.20 12.67 6.34
C ALA A 304 13.17 11.47 6.35
N LEU A 305 13.82 11.19 5.23
CA LEU A 305 14.66 10.00 5.05
C LEU A 305 16.17 10.29 5.04
N GLY A 306 16.59 11.52 4.75
CA GLY A 306 18.00 11.90 4.69
C GLY A 306 18.74 11.14 3.58
N PHE A 307 19.85 10.48 3.91
CA PHE A 307 20.61 9.68 2.94
C PHE A 307 19.85 8.48 2.37
N ASP A 308 18.78 8.02 3.03
CA ASP A 308 17.92 6.94 2.53
C ASP A 308 16.95 7.43 1.43
N ALA A 309 16.89 8.74 1.15
CA ALA A 309 15.96 9.37 0.21
C ALA A 309 16.38 9.30 -1.27
N ILE A 310 16.81 8.12 -1.73
CA ILE A 310 17.23 7.93 -3.12
C ILE A 310 15.97 7.73 -3.99
N PHE A 311 15.69 8.70 -4.87
CA PHE A 311 14.62 8.58 -5.86
C PHE A 311 15.12 7.82 -7.08
N GLU A 312 14.52 6.66 -7.34
CA GLU A 312 14.85 5.80 -8.45
C GLU A 312 13.61 5.54 -9.32
N ARG A 313 13.80 5.31 -10.62
CA ARG A 313 12.68 4.90 -11.49
C ARG A 313 12.23 3.51 -11.09
N VAL A 314 10.94 3.33 -10.79
CA VAL A 314 10.39 2.01 -10.49
C VAL A 314 10.45 1.16 -11.78
N PRO A 315 11.16 0.01 -11.81
CA PRO A 315 11.26 -0.81 -13.01
C PRO A 315 9.91 -1.34 -13.47
N ASN A 316 9.64 -1.42 -14.78
CA ASN A 316 8.35 -1.89 -15.29
C ASN A 316 7.98 -3.31 -14.83
N ASN A 317 8.97 -4.18 -14.60
CA ASN A 317 8.77 -5.54 -14.07
C ASN A 317 8.62 -5.61 -12.54
N HIS A 318 8.61 -4.47 -11.85
CA HIS A 318 8.44 -4.42 -10.40
C HIS A 318 7.01 -4.86 -10.01
N PRO A 319 6.80 -5.61 -8.91
CA PRO A 319 5.48 -6.16 -8.57
C PRO A 319 4.35 -5.13 -8.41
N LEU A 320 4.67 -3.85 -8.21
CA LEU A 320 3.70 -2.73 -8.26
C LEU A 320 2.88 -2.72 -9.57
N PHE A 321 3.47 -3.08 -10.70
CA PHE A 321 2.80 -3.10 -12.01
C PHE A 321 2.00 -4.39 -12.29
N HIS A 322 2.07 -5.37 -11.39
CA HIS A 322 1.52 -6.72 -11.59
C HIS A 322 0.70 -7.22 -10.39
N ALA A 323 0.46 -6.38 -9.38
CA ALA A 323 -0.08 -6.78 -8.07
C ALA A 323 -1.52 -7.33 -8.13
N TRP A 324 -2.33 -6.85 -9.07
CA TRP A 324 -3.70 -7.31 -9.31
C TRP A 324 -4.01 -7.33 -10.82
N GLU A 325 -3.73 -6.24 -11.54
CA GLU A 325 -3.74 -6.13 -13.00
C GLU A 325 -2.31 -6.07 -13.55
N ASP A 326 -2.12 -6.45 -14.83
CA ASP A 326 -0.83 -6.32 -15.51
C ASP A 326 -0.70 -5.00 -16.30
N PHE A 327 0.51 -4.43 -16.22
CA PHE A 327 0.95 -3.26 -16.96
C PHE A 327 2.38 -3.46 -17.47
N ASP A 328 2.59 -3.56 -18.78
CA ASP A 328 3.93 -3.66 -19.38
C ASP A 328 4.76 -2.38 -19.24
N ALA A 329 4.07 -1.27 -18.96
CA ALA A 329 4.64 0.04 -18.70
C ALA A 329 3.69 0.88 -17.83
N VAL A 330 4.24 1.93 -17.23
CA VAL A 330 3.48 2.93 -16.47
C VAL A 330 2.28 3.43 -17.31
N PRO A 331 1.03 3.31 -16.84
CA PRO A 331 -0.13 3.76 -17.61
C PRO A 331 -0.11 5.27 -17.84
N ALA A 332 -0.68 5.71 -18.95
CA ALA A 332 -0.82 7.13 -19.24
C ALA A 332 -1.69 7.83 -18.18
N GLY A 333 -1.33 9.07 -17.84
CA GLY A 333 -2.15 9.94 -16.98
C GLY A 333 -2.55 11.23 -17.69
N ASP A 334 -2.88 12.24 -16.89
CA ASP A 334 -3.29 13.57 -17.36
C ASP A 334 -2.15 14.26 -18.15
N ASP A 335 -0.89 13.86 -17.92
CA ASP A 335 0.29 14.30 -18.69
C ASP A 335 0.20 13.98 -20.20
N ASN A 336 -0.43 12.85 -20.55
CA ASN A 336 -0.57 12.41 -21.94
C ASN A 336 -1.87 12.91 -22.61
N ILE A 337 -2.82 13.42 -21.82
CA ILE A 337 -4.12 13.96 -22.26
C ILE A 337 -4.10 15.49 -22.39
N ARG A 338 -3.20 16.16 -21.66
CA ARG A 338 -2.95 17.60 -21.78
C ARG A 338 -2.17 18.12 -23.01
N PRO A 339 -1.79 17.37 -24.08
CA PRO A 339 -1.19 17.99 -25.27
C PRO A 339 -2.02 19.12 -25.90
N ASN A 340 -3.36 19.01 -25.92
CA ASN A 340 -4.24 19.97 -26.61
C ASN A 340 -5.45 20.48 -25.78
N GLY A 341 -5.95 19.73 -24.79
CA GLY A 341 -7.30 19.95 -24.24
C GLY A 341 -7.48 21.15 -23.30
N MET A 342 -6.55 21.39 -22.37
CA MET A 342 -6.72 22.43 -21.33
C MET A 342 -6.06 23.78 -21.68
N SER A 343 -5.35 23.82 -22.81
CA SER A 343 -4.89 25.05 -23.44
C SER A 343 -6.05 25.76 -24.15
N LEU A 344 -6.80 25.04 -24.98
CA LEU A 344 -7.74 25.65 -25.93
C LEU A 344 -9.07 26.05 -25.31
N ALA A 345 -9.47 25.42 -24.19
CA ALA A 345 -10.73 25.70 -23.50
C ALA A 345 -10.78 27.06 -22.77
N ASN A 346 -9.63 27.71 -22.50
CA ASN A 346 -9.63 29.04 -21.89
C ASN A 346 -9.78 30.13 -22.98
N PRO A 347 -10.86 30.95 -22.94
CA PRO A 347 -11.06 32.03 -23.90
C PRO A 347 -9.98 33.12 -23.81
N ASN A 348 -9.30 33.27 -22.67
CA ASN A 348 -8.15 34.16 -22.51
C ASN A 348 -6.85 33.48 -22.96
N PRO A 349 -6.19 33.92 -24.06
CA PRO A 349 -4.94 33.34 -24.55
C PRO A 349 -3.79 33.31 -23.54
N ALA A 350 -3.75 34.26 -22.60
CA ALA A 350 -2.69 34.37 -21.60
C ALA A 350 -2.83 33.38 -20.43
N GLN A 351 -4.03 32.80 -20.24
CA GLN A 351 -4.33 31.83 -19.19
C GLN A 351 -4.46 30.39 -19.72
N ARG A 352 -4.24 30.19 -21.02
CA ARG A 352 -4.19 28.86 -21.64
C ARG A 352 -3.06 28.06 -21.02
N LEU A 353 -3.37 26.89 -20.47
CA LEU A 353 -2.32 26.03 -19.93
C LEU A 353 -1.42 25.61 -21.08
N LYS A 354 -0.11 25.85 -20.96
CA LYS A 354 0.85 25.29 -21.91
C LYS A 354 0.74 23.76 -21.84
N PRO A 355 0.88 23.04 -22.97
CA PRO A 355 1.00 21.59 -22.95
C PRO A 355 2.07 21.19 -21.94
N VAL A 356 1.84 20.14 -21.15
CA VAL A 356 2.88 19.60 -20.26
C VAL A 356 4.07 19.22 -21.16
N PRO A 357 5.25 19.86 -21.02
CA PRO A 357 6.35 19.65 -21.98
C PRO A 357 6.93 18.23 -21.89
N GLU A 358 6.78 17.61 -20.72
CA GLU A 358 7.42 16.38 -20.30
C GLU A 358 6.39 15.26 -20.16
N ARG A 359 6.49 14.21 -20.99
CA ARG A 359 5.72 12.97 -20.83
C ARG A 359 6.54 11.96 -20.04
N TYR A 360 6.25 11.80 -18.76
CA TYR A 360 7.02 10.91 -17.88
C TYR A 360 6.63 9.45 -18.12
N LYS A 361 7.46 8.71 -18.86
CA LYS A 361 7.30 7.25 -19.10
C LYS A 361 7.65 6.37 -17.88
N TYR A 362 7.87 7.00 -16.72
CA TYR A 362 8.23 6.36 -15.45
C TYR A 362 7.41 6.98 -14.31
N ILE A 363 7.40 6.29 -13.18
CA ILE A 363 7.17 6.84 -11.85
C ILE A 363 8.43 6.62 -11.02
N GLU A 364 8.60 7.43 -9.98
CA GLU A 364 9.73 7.30 -9.07
C GLU A 364 9.32 6.58 -7.79
N GLY A 365 10.31 5.97 -7.15
CA GLY A 365 10.18 5.27 -5.88
C GLY A 365 11.36 5.54 -4.97
N VAL A 366 11.13 5.40 -3.66
CA VAL A 366 12.21 5.37 -2.65
C VAL A 366 12.17 4.01 -1.96
N PHE A 367 13.30 3.30 -1.99
CA PHE A 367 13.43 1.94 -1.48
C PHE A 367 14.15 1.92 -0.13
N LEU A 368 13.50 1.39 0.90
CA LEU A 368 14.05 1.21 2.24
C LEU A 368 14.31 -0.28 2.49
N GLY A 369 15.59 -0.69 2.51
CA GLY A 369 15.97 -2.10 2.68
C GLY A 369 15.41 -3.02 1.59
N GLY A 370 15.33 -2.53 0.35
CA GLY A 370 14.76 -3.26 -0.80
C GLY A 370 13.22 -3.24 -0.88
N ARG A 371 12.52 -2.63 0.09
CA ARG A 371 11.06 -2.43 0.06
C ARG A 371 10.73 -1.04 -0.48
N LEU A 372 9.85 -0.95 -1.48
CA LEU A 372 9.36 0.33 -2.00
C LEU A 372 8.47 1.01 -0.94
N ALA A 373 8.96 2.06 -0.30
CA ALA A 373 8.28 2.74 0.82
C ALA A 373 7.52 4.00 0.37
N VAL A 374 8.02 4.68 -0.66
CA VAL A 374 7.37 5.85 -1.27
C VAL A 374 7.25 5.62 -2.77
N VAL A 375 6.12 6.01 -3.35
CA VAL A 375 5.94 6.16 -4.81
C VAL A 375 5.56 7.59 -5.12
N ILE A 376 6.20 8.19 -6.13
CA ILE A 376 5.90 9.53 -6.64
C ILE A 376 5.47 9.44 -8.10
N SER A 377 4.27 9.94 -8.36
CA SER A 377 3.63 10.02 -9.66
C SER A 377 3.52 11.47 -10.13
N ASN A 378 4.15 11.79 -11.26
CA ASN A 378 3.89 13.00 -12.04
C ASN A 378 2.95 12.69 -13.21
N LYS A 379 1.99 11.79 -12.99
CA LYS A 379 1.03 11.33 -14.01
C LYS A 379 -0.32 12.02 -13.84
N GLY A 380 -0.66 12.47 -12.63
CA GLY A 380 -1.95 13.05 -12.32
C GLY A 380 -3.08 12.01 -12.34
N TYR A 381 -2.82 10.82 -11.78
CA TYR A 381 -3.85 9.77 -11.69
C TYR A 381 -5.05 10.22 -10.84
N SER A 382 -4.87 11.13 -9.89
CA SER A 382 -5.96 11.67 -9.08
C SER A 382 -7.00 12.40 -9.94
N ARG A 383 -6.57 13.12 -11.00
CA ARG A 383 -7.47 13.71 -12.00
C ARG A 383 -8.21 12.63 -12.80
N ALA A 384 -7.55 11.53 -13.12
CA ALA A 384 -8.17 10.39 -13.79
C ALA A 384 -9.23 9.72 -12.93
N TRP A 385 -8.94 9.48 -11.65
CA TRP A 385 -9.87 8.90 -10.71
C TRP A 385 -11.06 9.82 -10.43
N GLY A 386 -10.83 11.13 -10.24
CA GLY A 386 -11.86 12.09 -9.83
C GLY A 386 -12.71 12.70 -10.96
N ASP A 387 -12.04 13.22 -12.01
CA ASP A 387 -12.63 14.25 -12.89
C ASP A 387 -12.81 13.82 -14.35
N TRP A 388 -12.06 12.83 -14.85
CA TRP A 388 -12.10 12.43 -16.27
C TRP A 388 -13.49 12.06 -16.79
N LEU A 389 -14.30 11.36 -15.99
CA LEU A 389 -15.67 11.00 -16.32
C LEU A 389 -16.65 12.19 -16.30
N LYS A 390 -16.25 13.32 -15.69
CA LYS A 390 -17.05 14.55 -15.51
C LYS A 390 -16.56 15.71 -16.39
N ASN A 391 -15.37 15.60 -16.99
CA ASN A 391 -14.81 16.61 -17.88
C ASN A 391 -15.73 16.83 -19.10
N PRO A 392 -16.08 18.07 -19.46
CA PRO A 392 -16.82 18.37 -20.70
C PRO A 392 -15.97 18.06 -21.95
N SER A 393 -16.61 17.88 -23.10
CA SER A 393 -15.91 17.64 -24.37
C SER A 393 -15.03 18.82 -24.83
N SER A 394 -15.33 20.04 -24.40
CA SER A 394 -14.44 21.20 -24.58
C SER A 394 -13.12 21.09 -23.81
N PHE A 395 -13.08 20.28 -22.73
CA PHE A 395 -11.88 19.90 -21.98
C PHE A 395 -11.38 18.49 -22.35
N GLY A 396 -11.89 17.92 -23.45
CA GLY A 396 -11.53 16.60 -23.96
C GLY A 396 -12.21 15.42 -23.27
N GLY A 397 -13.30 15.61 -22.52
CA GLY A 397 -14.02 14.53 -21.83
C GLY A 397 -15.38 14.13 -22.43
N PRO A 398 -16.07 13.12 -21.85
CA PRO A 398 -15.58 12.24 -20.80
C PRO A 398 -14.52 11.25 -21.34
N GLN A 399 -13.65 10.76 -20.46
CA GLN A 399 -12.59 9.80 -20.82
C GLN A 399 -12.68 8.54 -19.98
N ASP A 400 -12.37 7.39 -20.58
CA ASP A 400 -12.19 6.14 -19.84
C ASP A 400 -10.99 6.25 -18.89
N ASN A 401 -11.25 6.00 -17.61
CA ASN A 401 -10.27 5.99 -16.53
C ASN A 401 -10.02 4.58 -15.95
N THR A 402 -10.54 3.53 -16.60
CA THR A 402 -10.47 2.14 -16.13
C THR A 402 -9.04 1.70 -15.86
N ARG A 403 -8.09 1.91 -16.79
CA ARG A 403 -6.67 1.54 -16.60
C ARG A 403 -6.03 2.29 -15.43
N GLN A 404 -6.44 3.52 -15.16
CA GLN A 404 -5.91 4.34 -14.07
C GLN A 404 -6.48 3.88 -12.72
N LEU A 405 -7.77 3.51 -12.65
CA LEU A 405 -8.39 2.90 -11.47
C LEU A 405 -7.79 1.52 -11.16
N GLN A 406 -7.58 0.68 -12.18
CA GLN A 406 -6.85 -0.60 -12.06
C GLN A 406 -5.43 -0.40 -11.51
N PHE A 407 -4.72 0.66 -11.94
CA PHE A 407 -3.40 0.98 -11.39
C PHE A 407 -3.46 1.48 -9.93
N GLY A 408 -4.50 2.24 -9.56
CA GLY A 408 -4.79 2.61 -8.17
C GLY A 408 -4.99 1.39 -7.27
N LEU A 409 -5.73 0.39 -7.75
CA LEU A 409 -5.89 -0.90 -7.06
C LEU A 409 -4.56 -1.67 -6.97
N ASN A 410 -3.74 -1.67 -8.02
CA ASN A 410 -2.38 -2.24 -7.96
C ASN A 410 -1.51 -1.61 -6.87
N ILE A 411 -1.53 -0.27 -6.74
CA ILE A 411 -0.81 0.45 -5.69
C ILE A 411 -1.26 -0.01 -4.30
N ILE A 412 -2.57 -0.09 -4.07
CA ILE A 412 -3.15 -0.55 -2.81
C ILE A 412 -2.77 -2.00 -2.50
N VAL A 413 -2.96 -2.92 -3.45
CA VAL A 413 -2.67 -4.34 -3.26
C VAL A 413 -1.18 -4.57 -3.00
N TYR A 414 -0.30 -3.94 -3.78
CA TYR A 414 1.15 -3.98 -3.54
C TYR A 414 1.49 -3.47 -2.13
N ALA A 415 0.99 -2.29 -1.77
CA ALA A 415 1.31 -1.67 -0.49
C ALA A 415 0.83 -2.49 0.72
N CYS A 416 -0.27 -3.24 0.56
CA CYS A 416 -0.85 -4.11 1.58
C CYS A 416 -0.26 -5.53 1.62
N THR A 417 0.38 -6.01 0.55
CA THR A 417 0.92 -7.39 0.45
C THR A 417 2.46 -7.46 0.45
N GLN A 418 3.15 -6.31 0.37
CA GLN A 418 4.61 -6.25 0.48
C GLN A 418 5.12 -6.77 1.84
N LYS A 419 6.22 -7.52 1.80
CA LYS A 419 6.95 -7.95 3.00
C LYS A 419 7.51 -6.74 3.76
N GLY A 420 7.47 -6.78 5.08
CA GLY A 420 7.92 -5.69 5.96
C GLY A 420 6.98 -4.48 6.03
N GLY A 421 5.85 -4.50 5.31
CA GLY A 421 4.78 -3.52 5.46
C GLY A 421 3.99 -3.70 6.77
N ILE A 422 3.18 -2.69 7.14
CA ILE A 422 2.35 -2.73 8.37
C ILE A 422 1.44 -3.97 8.40
N ILE A 423 0.78 -4.32 7.30
CA ILE A 423 -0.13 -5.49 7.24
C ILE A 423 0.63 -6.81 7.40
N ASP A 424 1.79 -6.98 6.77
CA ASP A 424 2.64 -8.16 6.94
C ASP A 424 3.06 -8.33 8.42
N LYS A 425 3.49 -7.24 9.07
CA LYS A 425 3.79 -7.23 10.51
C LYS A 425 2.56 -7.56 11.37
N ASN A 426 1.38 -7.07 11.02
CA ASN A 426 0.15 -7.39 11.75
C ASN A 426 -0.26 -8.85 11.58
N LYS A 427 -0.14 -9.42 10.37
CA LYS A 427 -0.31 -10.88 10.14
C LYS A 427 0.67 -11.70 10.97
N GLN A 428 1.93 -11.28 11.09
CA GLN A 428 2.94 -11.95 11.92
C GLN A 428 2.59 -11.89 13.41
N LYS A 429 2.08 -10.76 13.93
CA LYS A 429 1.58 -10.66 15.32
C LYS A 429 0.43 -11.62 15.57
N VAL A 430 -0.60 -11.62 14.71
CA VAL A 430 -1.76 -12.53 14.82
C VAL A 430 -1.33 -14.00 14.75
N ALA A 431 -0.41 -14.34 13.85
CA ALA A 431 0.14 -15.70 13.79
C ALA A 431 0.91 -16.06 15.07
N ALA A 432 1.64 -15.14 15.69
CA ALA A 432 2.33 -15.38 16.96
C ALA A 432 1.36 -15.50 18.16
N GLU A 433 0.20 -14.83 18.11
CA GLU A 433 -0.87 -14.95 19.12
C GLU A 433 -1.60 -16.30 19.03
N ILE A 434 -1.83 -16.83 17.82
CA ILE A 434 -2.54 -18.11 17.60
C ILE A 434 -1.67 -19.34 17.94
N ASN A 435 -0.34 -19.21 17.92
CA ASN A 435 0.60 -20.30 18.24
C ASN A 435 1.07 -20.31 19.71
N GLN A 436 0.43 -19.51 20.58
CA GLN A 436 0.64 -19.49 22.04
C GLN A 436 -0.54 -20.16 22.76
#